data_AF-A0A962GZ07-F1
#
_entry.id   AF-A0A962GZ07-F1
#
_cell.length_a   1.000
_cell.length_b   1.000
_cell.length_c   1.000
_cell.angle_alpha   90.00
_cell.angle_beta   90.00
_cell.angle_gamma   90.00
#
_symmetry.space_group_name_H-M   'P 1'
#
loop_
_entity.id
_entity.type
_entity.pdbx_description
1 polymer ?
#
loop_
_entity_poly.entity_id
_entity_poly.type
_entity_poly.pdbx_seq_one_letter_code
_entity_poly.pdbx_strand_id
1 'polypeptide(L)'
;GGVPASFLARWNGASWTPLGDGTNAIVRTLTVFGGELVAGGEFTRSGQVAASRVARWNGSHWSGPSAGIDRGISSVVVHNGELVVGGSLIAAGGQVSFFIARWNGTGWSPLGSGMNGTVFALAIYNGDLVAGGNFTQAGGVAANYIARWNGSSWAPLGSGLTASVGALANYNGELVAAGGFSSVNGSPFNRIARWNGIQWSALGTGVDGDIRGMAVFQGELVVGGLFQSAGGQSAVNIARWNGAIWAELGSGTDDWVQTLAVFNNELIAGGNFANAGGIAAAHIARWNGSDWSAVGSGVDFNVFGLKEYNGALVAGGASPVPVVARVASWDGNSWTSLGMPFSSINVSSFENYNGDLIAVGAFSVAGGIASPNIAAHGPTHSTQSTVVGTLPAPSVTGESVQISVEVSADVAPTEGHVTVNGSPGGSCTDLTLSPINATTSLAQCSIQWNTACARELVATYVGGTDGVVTWQPSTSPTTVHAVSGAVSCVQLPLFQDGFEG
;
A
#
# COMPACT_ATOMS: atom_id res chain seq x y z
N GLY A 1 16.87 1.64 -12.37
CA GLY A 1 15.93 2.76 -12.53
C GLY A 1 14.60 2.16 -12.89
N GLY A 2 13.56 2.43 -12.12
CA GLY A 2 12.25 1.80 -12.31
C GLY A 2 11.12 2.79 -12.46
N VAL A 3 9.89 2.30 -12.63
CA VAL A 3 8.71 3.15 -12.83
C VAL A 3 8.30 3.75 -11.48
N PRO A 4 8.11 5.07 -11.34
CA PRO A 4 7.58 5.67 -10.11
C PRO A 4 6.24 5.04 -9.77
N ALA A 5 6.22 4.24 -8.71
CA ALA A 5 5.05 3.45 -8.33
C ALA A 5 4.39 3.97 -7.06
N SER A 6 4.91 5.05 -6.46
CA SER A 6 4.12 5.91 -5.57
C SER A 6 3.24 5.11 -4.58
N PHE A 7 3.84 4.12 -3.91
CA PHE A 7 3.26 3.23 -2.88
C PHE A 7 2.14 2.25 -3.34
N LEU A 8 1.85 2.17 -4.64
CA LEU A 8 0.82 1.34 -5.27
C LEU A 8 1.28 0.81 -6.65
N ALA A 9 1.43 -0.50 -6.78
CA ALA A 9 1.77 -1.14 -8.05
C ALA A 9 0.76 -2.23 -8.40
N ARG A 10 0.50 -2.42 -9.70
CA ARG A 10 -0.28 -3.53 -10.23
C ARG A 10 0.61 -4.49 -11.01
N TRP A 11 0.33 -5.78 -10.86
CA TRP A 11 0.89 -6.85 -11.66
C TRP A 11 -0.19 -7.42 -12.56
N ASN A 12 0.02 -7.30 -13.87
CA ASN A 12 -0.92 -7.72 -14.91
C ASN A 12 -0.65 -9.14 -15.45
N GLY A 13 0.18 -9.93 -14.75
CA GLY A 13 0.63 -11.24 -15.21
C GLY A 13 2.01 -11.24 -15.89
N ALA A 14 2.53 -10.08 -16.31
CA ALA A 14 3.82 -9.98 -17.02
C ALA A 14 4.78 -8.96 -16.40
N SER A 15 4.28 -7.83 -15.90
CA SER A 15 5.12 -6.75 -15.38
C SER A 15 4.42 -5.95 -14.29
N TRP A 16 5.22 -5.40 -13.37
CA TRP A 16 4.74 -4.36 -12.47
C TRP A 16 4.62 -3.04 -13.23
N THR A 17 3.44 -2.43 -13.14
CA THR A 17 3.23 -1.04 -13.54
C THR A 17 2.66 -0.26 -12.36
N PRO A 18 2.86 1.06 -12.28
CA PRO A 18 2.08 1.89 -11.37
C PRO A 18 0.58 1.69 -11.60
N LEU A 19 -0.20 1.79 -10.53
CA LEU A 19 -1.66 1.86 -10.64
C LEU A 19 -2.08 3.33 -10.80
N GLY A 20 -2.29 3.75 -12.06
CA GLY A 20 -2.39 5.16 -12.40
C GLY A 20 -1.11 5.91 -12.00
N ASP A 21 -1.25 7.13 -11.49
CA ASP A 21 -0.11 7.93 -10.98
C ASP A 21 0.36 7.54 -9.56
N GLY A 22 -0.31 6.55 -8.93
CA GLY A 22 -0.12 6.15 -7.53
C GLY A 22 -0.45 7.24 -6.50
N THR A 23 0.18 7.19 -5.33
CA THR A 23 -0.03 8.09 -4.17
C THR A 23 1.24 8.79 -3.70
N ASN A 24 1.12 9.94 -3.04
CA ASN A 24 2.31 10.69 -2.57
C ASN A 24 2.84 10.29 -1.18
N ALA A 25 2.22 9.32 -0.51
CA ALA A 25 2.73 8.72 0.73
C ALA A 25 2.21 7.28 0.89
N ILE A 26 2.67 6.60 1.94
CA ILE A 26 2.40 5.17 2.16
C ILE A 26 0.90 4.83 2.16
N VAL A 27 0.55 3.75 1.44
CA VAL A 27 -0.73 3.06 1.55
C VAL A 27 -0.58 1.94 2.57
N ARG A 28 -1.47 1.93 3.56
CA ARG A 28 -1.47 0.97 4.67
C ARG A 28 -2.45 -0.17 4.45
N THR A 29 -3.51 0.07 3.71
CA THR A 29 -4.62 -0.88 3.55
C THR A 29 -5.29 -0.74 2.20
N LEU A 30 -5.85 -1.85 1.72
CA LEU A 30 -6.65 -1.95 0.51
C LEU A 30 -7.98 -2.62 0.84
N THR A 31 -9.04 -2.22 0.16
CA THR A 31 -10.31 -2.96 0.13
C THR A 31 -11.02 -2.72 -1.20
N VAL A 32 -12.11 -3.42 -1.45
CA VAL A 32 -12.98 -3.19 -2.61
C VAL A 32 -14.34 -2.71 -2.12
N PHE A 33 -14.83 -1.61 -2.68
CA PHE A 33 -16.11 -1.00 -2.32
C PHE A 33 -16.84 -0.53 -3.56
N GLY A 34 -18.09 -0.98 -3.74
CA GLY A 34 -18.89 -0.58 -4.91
C GLY A 34 -18.26 -0.96 -6.25
N GLY A 35 -17.41 -1.97 -6.29
CA GLY A 35 -16.64 -2.37 -7.48
C GLY A 35 -15.38 -1.54 -7.74
N GLU A 36 -15.07 -0.55 -6.90
CA GLU A 36 -13.84 0.24 -6.96
C GLU A 36 -12.80 -0.30 -5.95
N LEU A 37 -11.52 -0.26 -6.31
CA LEU A 37 -10.43 -0.48 -5.35
C LEU A 37 -10.28 0.76 -4.48
N VAL A 38 -10.22 0.58 -3.16
CA VAL A 38 -10.03 1.64 -2.19
C VAL A 38 -8.65 1.50 -1.57
N ALA A 39 -7.85 2.56 -1.69
CA ALA A 39 -6.57 2.68 -0.99
C ALA A 39 -6.73 3.57 0.25
N GLY A 40 -6.19 3.11 1.38
CA GLY A 40 -6.18 3.82 2.64
C GLY A 40 -4.78 3.98 3.22
N GLY A 41 -4.39 5.16 3.68
CA GLY A 41 -3.01 5.39 4.16
C GLY A 41 -2.73 6.79 4.69
N GLU A 42 -1.48 7.27 4.48
CA GLU A 42 -0.98 8.57 4.95
C GLU A 42 -0.89 9.64 3.83
N PHE A 43 -1.33 9.31 2.62
CA PHE A 43 -1.19 10.17 1.44
C PHE A 43 -2.17 11.35 1.46
N THR A 44 -1.79 12.46 0.83
CA THR A 44 -2.65 13.64 0.60
C THR A 44 -3.13 13.75 -0.85
N ARG A 45 -2.50 13.01 -1.77
CA ARG A 45 -2.82 13.00 -3.20
C ARG A 45 -2.72 11.60 -3.77
N SER A 46 -3.54 11.35 -4.79
CA SER A 46 -3.45 10.18 -5.67
C SER A 46 -3.38 10.70 -7.11
N GLY A 47 -2.18 10.66 -7.68
CA GLY A 47 -1.84 11.46 -8.85
C GLY A 47 -2.08 12.96 -8.64
N GLN A 48 -2.80 13.56 -9.59
CA GLN A 48 -3.22 14.96 -9.50
C GLN A 48 -4.46 15.19 -8.63
N VAL A 49 -5.14 14.11 -8.20
CA VAL A 49 -6.35 14.22 -7.40
C VAL A 49 -5.99 14.42 -5.93
N ALA A 50 -6.52 15.49 -5.33
CA ALA A 50 -6.52 15.68 -3.88
C ALA A 50 -7.44 14.62 -3.24
N ALA A 51 -6.83 13.52 -2.81
CA ALA A 51 -7.50 12.41 -2.15
C ALA A 51 -6.76 12.17 -0.83
N SER A 52 -7.13 12.89 0.23
CA SER A 52 -6.42 12.77 1.50
C SER A 52 -6.84 11.50 2.23
N ARG A 53 -5.87 10.58 2.38
CA ARG A 53 -5.87 9.34 3.17
C ARG A 53 -6.75 8.22 2.64
N VAL A 54 -7.74 8.53 1.80
CA VAL A 54 -8.60 7.57 1.10
C VAL A 54 -8.74 7.97 -0.35
N ALA A 55 -8.46 7.04 -1.26
CA ALA A 55 -8.65 7.20 -2.70
C ALA A 55 -9.32 5.95 -3.28
N ARG A 56 -10.10 6.15 -4.34
CA ARG A 56 -10.87 5.11 -5.02
C ARG A 56 -10.44 5.01 -6.46
N TRP A 57 -10.24 3.80 -6.95
CA TRP A 57 -9.83 3.50 -8.30
C TRP A 57 -10.91 2.69 -9.01
N ASN A 58 -11.48 3.25 -10.07
CA ASN A 58 -12.55 2.63 -10.84
C ASN A 58 -12.05 1.77 -12.02
N GLY A 59 -10.74 1.55 -12.13
CA GLY A 59 -10.14 0.86 -13.27
C GLY A 59 -9.42 1.78 -14.25
N SER A 60 -9.70 3.09 -14.24
CA SER A 60 -9.09 4.06 -15.16
C SER A 60 -8.52 5.31 -14.50
N HIS A 61 -9.14 5.80 -13.42
CA HIS A 61 -8.69 7.00 -12.73
C HIS A 61 -8.90 6.90 -11.22
N TRP A 62 -8.06 7.63 -10.49
CA TRP A 62 -8.23 7.84 -9.06
C TRP A 62 -9.30 8.92 -8.82
N SER A 63 -10.11 8.73 -7.79
CA SER A 63 -11.00 9.75 -7.25
C SER A 63 -10.88 9.79 -5.73
N GLY A 64 -10.97 10.99 -5.16
CA GLY A 64 -11.10 11.18 -3.72
C GLY A 64 -12.58 11.26 -3.34
N PRO A 65 -12.98 10.80 -2.15
CA PRO A 65 -14.18 11.32 -1.50
C PRO A 65 -14.11 12.86 -1.41
N SER A 66 -15.24 13.56 -1.62
CA SER A 66 -15.32 15.02 -1.52
C SER A 66 -14.92 15.47 -0.11
N ALA A 67 -13.96 16.40 -0.02
CA ALA A 67 -13.25 16.79 1.20
C ALA A 67 -12.64 15.58 1.95
N GLY A 68 -11.33 15.38 1.80
CA GLY A 68 -10.63 14.21 2.34
C GLY A 68 -10.55 14.15 3.87
N ILE A 69 -9.67 13.28 4.37
CA ILE A 69 -9.41 13.07 5.80
C ILE A 69 -8.12 13.78 6.20
N ASP A 70 -8.07 14.36 7.40
CA ASP A 70 -6.99 15.23 7.82
C ASP A 70 -5.73 14.50 8.36
N ARG A 71 -5.89 13.30 8.94
CA ARG A 71 -4.77 12.49 9.49
C ARG A 71 -4.85 11.02 9.10
N GLY A 72 -3.76 10.30 9.38
CA GLY A 72 -3.55 8.89 9.03
C GLY A 72 -4.66 7.96 9.46
N ILE A 73 -5.05 7.05 8.57
CA ILE A 73 -5.95 5.94 8.87
C ILE A 73 -5.18 4.64 9.06
N SER A 74 -5.61 3.80 9.99
CA SER A 74 -4.99 2.51 10.32
C SER A 74 -5.79 1.31 9.81
N SER A 75 -7.12 1.46 9.68
CA SER A 75 -8.01 0.38 9.26
C SER A 75 -9.13 0.93 8.37
N VAL A 76 -9.53 0.14 7.38
CA VAL A 76 -10.72 0.37 6.55
C VAL A 76 -11.54 -0.91 6.50
N VAL A 77 -12.87 -0.79 6.60
CA VAL A 77 -13.81 -1.90 6.39
C VAL A 77 -15.03 -1.42 5.62
N VAL A 78 -15.72 -2.33 4.93
CA VAL A 78 -17.05 -2.07 4.38
C VAL A 78 -18.09 -2.56 5.39
N HIS A 79 -19.03 -1.69 5.75
CA HIS A 79 -20.11 -2.00 6.68
C HIS A 79 -21.42 -1.42 6.18
N ASN A 80 -22.45 -2.27 5.98
CA ASN A 80 -23.79 -1.85 5.54
C ASN A 80 -23.79 -0.96 4.28
N GLY A 81 -22.90 -1.25 3.32
CA GLY A 81 -22.80 -0.47 2.08
C GLY A 81 -22.10 0.88 2.25
N GLU A 82 -21.44 1.14 3.38
CA GLU A 82 -20.61 2.32 3.62
C GLU A 82 -19.15 1.91 3.85
N LEU A 83 -18.20 2.76 3.44
CA LEU A 83 -16.81 2.64 3.89
C LEU A 83 -16.70 3.19 5.31
N VAL A 84 -16.04 2.46 6.20
CA VAL A 84 -15.70 2.93 7.54
C VAL A 84 -14.19 2.93 7.69
N VAL A 85 -13.67 4.07 8.16
CA VAL A 85 -12.23 4.27 8.38
C VAL A 85 -11.98 4.61 9.83
N GLY A 86 -10.95 3.98 10.40
CA GLY A 86 -10.47 4.20 11.75
C GLY A 86 -8.99 4.59 11.73
N GLY A 87 -8.59 5.47 12.64
CA GLY A 87 -7.20 5.90 12.73
C GLY A 87 -7.00 7.07 13.67
N SER A 88 -6.13 7.99 13.27
CA SER A 88 -5.74 9.20 14.02
C SER A 88 -6.49 10.47 13.61
N LEU A 89 -7.45 10.36 12.67
CA LEU A 89 -8.25 11.47 12.12
C LEU A 89 -8.97 12.26 13.21
N ILE A 90 -9.15 13.56 12.97
CA ILE A 90 -10.05 14.41 13.76
C ILE A 90 -11.10 15.09 12.88
N ALA A 91 -10.93 15.07 11.55
CA ALA A 91 -11.91 15.55 10.60
C ALA A 91 -11.94 14.71 9.31
N ALA A 92 -13.14 14.57 8.74
CA ALA A 92 -13.40 13.96 7.44
C ALA A 92 -14.53 14.73 6.75
N GLY A 93 -14.41 15.01 5.45
CA GLY A 93 -15.44 15.77 4.73
C GLY A 93 -15.58 17.22 5.19
N GLY A 94 -14.56 17.79 5.83
CA GLY A 94 -14.64 19.11 6.49
C GLY A 94 -15.49 19.14 7.77
N GLN A 95 -15.94 17.98 8.25
CA GLN A 95 -16.68 17.82 9.50
C GLN A 95 -15.79 17.17 10.56
N VAL A 96 -15.98 17.55 11.82
CA VAL A 96 -15.31 16.91 12.96
C VAL A 96 -15.76 15.45 13.04
N SER A 97 -14.80 14.54 12.99
CA SER A 97 -14.99 13.08 13.04
C SER A 97 -13.83 12.49 13.82
N PHE A 98 -13.99 12.36 15.13
CA PHE A 98 -12.90 11.94 16.02
C PHE A 98 -12.60 10.44 15.87
N PHE A 99 -11.45 10.16 15.26
CA PHE A 99 -10.78 8.85 15.10
C PHE A 99 -11.54 7.78 14.31
N ILE A 100 -12.78 8.07 13.91
CA ILE A 100 -13.57 7.24 13.02
C ILE A 100 -14.49 8.10 12.13
N ALA A 101 -14.69 7.67 10.90
CA ALA A 101 -15.66 8.27 9.98
C ALA A 101 -16.26 7.20 9.07
N ARG A 102 -17.44 7.48 8.52
CA ARG A 102 -18.06 6.64 7.48
C ARG A 102 -18.33 7.44 6.21
N TRP A 103 -18.30 6.77 5.08
CA TRP A 103 -18.56 7.35 3.77
C TRP A 103 -19.58 6.52 2.99
N ASN A 104 -20.65 7.20 2.57
CA ASN A 104 -21.83 6.57 1.98
C ASN A 104 -21.85 6.54 0.45
N GLY A 105 -20.72 6.80 -0.20
CA GLY A 105 -20.65 6.99 -1.66
C GLY A 105 -20.68 8.45 -2.12
N THR A 106 -21.16 9.37 -1.27
CA THR A 106 -21.32 10.80 -1.65
C THR A 106 -20.68 11.77 -0.67
N GLY A 107 -20.63 11.43 0.62
CA GLY A 107 -20.09 12.32 1.65
C GLY A 107 -19.65 11.56 2.90
N TRP A 108 -18.70 12.16 3.62
CA TRP A 108 -18.27 11.68 4.92
C TRP A 108 -19.27 12.07 6.00
N SER A 109 -19.40 11.23 7.02
CA SER A 109 -20.18 11.50 8.22
C SER A 109 -19.50 10.90 9.45
N PRO A 110 -19.60 11.57 10.61
CA PRO A 110 -19.14 10.99 11.86
C PRO A 110 -20.02 9.80 12.26
N LEU A 111 -19.45 8.86 13.02
CA LEU A 111 -20.20 7.81 13.73
C LEU A 111 -20.42 8.27 15.18
N GLY A 112 -21.58 8.88 15.44
CA GLY A 112 -21.87 9.52 16.72
C GLY A 112 -20.86 10.63 17.04
N SER A 113 -20.45 10.75 18.30
CA SER A 113 -19.39 11.69 18.71
C SER A 113 -17.96 11.18 18.46
N GLY A 114 -17.79 10.01 17.84
CA GLY A 114 -16.48 9.39 17.62
C GLY A 114 -15.83 8.84 18.90
N MET A 115 -14.50 8.77 18.91
CA MET A 115 -13.70 8.24 20.02
C MET A 115 -12.89 9.36 20.69
N ASN A 116 -12.29 9.09 21.85
CA ASN A 116 -11.31 9.98 22.47
C ASN A 116 -9.84 9.57 22.22
N GLY A 117 -9.59 8.62 21.32
CA GLY A 117 -8.26 8.17 20.98
C GLY A 117 -8.23 7.28 19.74
N THR A 118 -7.02 6.93 19.29
CA THR A 118 -6.76 6.28 18.00
C THR A 118 -7.45 4.93 17.88
N VAL A 119 -8.09 4.69 16.73
CA VAL A 119 -8.63 3.38 16.34
C VAL A 119 -7.58 2.62 15.53
N PHE A 120 -7.20 1.42 15.98
CA PHE A 120 -6.19 0.60 15.31
C PHE A 120 -6.80 -0.51 14.44
N ALA A 121 -7.93 -1.08 14.87
CA ALA A 121 -8.57 -2.19 14.20
C ALA A 121 -10.08 -1.97 14.07
N LEU A 122 -10.63 -2.36 12.92
CA LEU A 122 -12.07 -2.44 12.68
C LEU A 122 -12.42 -3.87 12.25
N ALA A 123 -13.54 -4.40 12.74
CA ALA A 123 -14.07 -5.69 12.33
C ALA A 123 -15.61 -5.67 12.34
N ILE A 124 -16.24 -6.61 11.64
CA ILE A 124 -17.68 -6.82 11.71
C ILE A 124 -17.94 -8.06 12.56
N TYR A 125 -18.78 -7.94 13.58
CA TYR A 125 -19.16 -9.03 14.47
C TYR A 125 -20.67 -9.03 14.67
N ASN A 126 -21.34 -10.14 14.33
CA ASN A 126 -22.80 -10.29 14.41
C ASN A 126 -23.58 -9.14 13.74
N GLY A 127 -23.06 -8.62 12.64
CA GLY A 127 -23.69 -7.51 11.91
C GLY A 127 -23.45 -6.13 12.52
N ASP A 128 -22.73 -6.02 13.64
CA ASP A 128 -22.28 -4.75 14.21
C ASP A 128 -20.84 -4.44 13.78
N LEU A 129 -20.53 -3.14 13.64
CA LEU A 129 -19.15 -2.68 13.50
C LEU A 129 -18.49 -2.64 14.87
N VAL A 130 -17.29 -3.22 15.00
CA VAL A 130 -16.49 -3.18 16.22
C VAL A 130 -15.20 -2.41 15.96
N ALA A 131 -14.88 -1.49 16.86
CA ALA A 131 -13.64 -0.72 16.85
C ALA A 131 -12.77 -1.11 18.06
N GLY A 132 -11.51 -1.44 17.79
CA GLY A 132 -10.46 -1.66 18.78
C GLY A 132 -9.35 -0.62 18.64
N GLY A 133 -8.83 -0.12 19.75
CA GLY A 133 -7.80 0.94 19.69
C GLY A 133 -7.28 1.39 21.05
N ASN A 134 -6.66 2.57 21.07
CA ASN A 134 -6.19 3.25 22.28
C ASN A 134 -7.15 4.38 22.68
N PHE A 135 -8.37 4.02 23.09
CA PHE A 135 -9.41 4.95 23.53
C PHE A 135 -10.09 4.42 24.80
N THR A 136 -10.74 5.32 25.54
CA THR A 136 -11.53 4.99 26.76
C THR A 136 -12.98 5.49 26.68
N GLN A 137 -13.34 6.21 25.61
CA GLN A 137 -14.70 6.64 25.33
C GLN A 137 -15.04 6.45 23.85
N ALA A 138 -16.28 6.08 23.57
CA ALA A 138 -16.85 5.99 22.22
C ALA A 138 -18.29 6.52 22.25
N GLY A 139 -18.62 7.46 21.35
CA GLY A 139 -19.95 8.08 21.29
C GLY A 139 -20.36 8.79 22.59
N GLY A 140 -19.42 9.29 23.38
CA GLY A 140 -19.67 9.95 24.67
C GLY A 140 -19.92 9.00 25.85
N VAL A 141 -19.87 7.67 25.63
CA VAL A 141 -19.97 6.67 26.71
C VAL A 141 -18.61 6.04 27.00
N ALA A 142 -18.40 5.60 28.24
CA ALA A 142 -17.19 4.89 28.62
C ALA A 142 -17.10 3.55 27.87
N ALA A 143 -15.98 3.34 27.17
CA ALA A 143 -15.70 2.12 26.43
C ALA A 143 -14.18 1.88 26.43
N ASN A 144 -13.74 0.90 27.22
CA ASN A 144 -12.32 0.67 27.45
C ASN A 144 -11.70 -0.13 26.30
N TYR A 145 -11.03 0.59 25.38
CA TYR A 145 -10.23 0.09 24.26
C TYR A 145 -10.98 -0.69 23.18
N ILE A 146 -12.27 -0.94 23.38
CA ILE A 146 -13.13 -1.65 22.43
C ILE A 146 -14.59 -1.20 22.56
N ALA A 147 -15.25 -0.96 21.43
CA ALA A 147 -16.64 -0.53 21.35
C ALA A 147 -17.32 -1.11 20.11
N ARG A 148 -18.64 -1.31 20.18
CA ARG A 148 -19.47 -1.72 19.04
C ARG A 148 -20.43 -0.61 18.61
N TRP A 149 -20.71 -0.55 17.33
CA TRP A 149 -21.68 0.33 16.71
C TRP A 149 -22.82 -0.51 16.11
N ASN A 150 -24.03 -0.28 16.62
CA ASN A 150 -25.24 -1.03 16.25
C ASN A 150 -26.02 -0.42 15.08
N GLY A 151 -25.42 0.52 14.35
CA GLY A 151 -26.09 1.32 13.32
C GLY A 151 -26.57 2.70 13.79
N SER A 152 -26.69 2.92 15.11
CA SER A 152 -27.19 4.20 15.66
C SER A 152 -26.35 4.78 16.79
N SER A 153 -25.73 3.94 17.61
CA SER A 153 -24.95 4.38 18.77
C SER A 153 -23.77 3.45 19.06
N TRP A 154 -22.75 4.03 19.68
CA TRP A 154 -21.65 3.26 20.26
C TRP A 154 -22.07 2.69 21.61
N ALA A 155 -21.67 1.45 21.87
CA ALA A 155 -21.81 0.81 23.17
C ALA A 155 -20.51 0.07 23.53
N PRO A 156 -20.16 0.00 24.82
CA PRO A 156 -19.05 -0.84 25.27
C PRO A 156 -19.36 -2.33 25.04
N LEU A 157 -18.31 -3.13 24.81
CA LEU A 157 -18.41 -4.59 24.90
C LEU A 157 -18.06 -5.03 26.32
N GLY A 158 -19.08 -5.25 27.15
CA GLY A 158 -18.92 -5.60 28.56
C GLY A 158 -18.15 -4.53 29.33
N SER A 159 -17.19 -4.93 30.17
CA SER A 159 -16.26 -4.01 30.86
C SER A 159 -15.15 -3.44 29.96
N GLY A 160 -15.05 -3.91 28.72
CA GLY A 160 -13.90 -3.66 27.84
C GLY A 160 -12.63 -4.38 28.31
N LEU A 161 -11.48 -3.88 27.84
CA LEU A 161 -10.15 -4.42 28.10
C LEU A 161 -9.30 -3.41 28.90
N THR A 162 -8.03 -3.71 29.17
CA THR A 162 -7.16 -2.86 30.04
C THR A 162 -6.04 -2.14 29.31
N ALA A 163 -5.86 -2.40 28.01
CA ALA A 163 -4.90 -1.69 27.17
C ALA A 163 -5.33 -1.79 25.70
N SER A 164 -4.54 -1.17 24.81
CA SER A 164 -4.85 -1.05 23.39
C SER A 164 -5.12 -2.39 22.71
N VAL A 165 -6.16 -2.40 21.88
CA VAL A 165 -6.47 -3.50 20.95
C VAL A 165 -5.88 -3.17 19.60
N GLY A 166 -4.97 -4.03 19.11
CA GLY A 166 -4.27 -3.85 17.84
C GLY A 166 -4.86 -4.67 16.70
N ALA A 167 -5.55 -5.78 17.00
CA ALA A 167 -6.14 -6.65 15.99
C ALA A 167 -7.45 -7.27 16.48
N LEU A 168 -8.33 -7.55 15.53
CA LEU A 168 -9.64 -8.17 15.73
C LEU A 168 -9.83 -9.28 14.70
N ALA A 169 -10.41 -10.41 15.10
CA ALA A 169 -10.77 -11.50 14.20
C ALA A 169 -12.05 -12.20 14.68
N ASN A 170 -12.77 -12.84 13.77
CA ASN A 170 -13.88 -13.72 14.13
C ASN A 170 -13.41 -15.18 14.15
N TYR A 171 -13.79 -15.91 15.18
CA TYR A 171 -13.48 -17.34 15.31
C TYR A 171 -14.63 -18.05 16.00
N ASN A 172 -15.21 -19.07 15.35
CA ASN A 172 -16.32 -19.88 15.89
C ASN A 172 -17.50 -19.07 16.46
N GLY A 173 -17.86 -17.98 15.79
CA GLY A 173 -18.96 -17.11 16.23
C GLY A 173 -18.63 -16.20 17.41
N GLU A 174 -17.38 -16.16 17.85
CA GLU A 174 -16.85 -15.25 18.87
C GLU A 174 -15.94 -14.19 18.21
N LEU A 175 -15.89 -13.01 18.82
CA LEU A 175 -14.91 -11.98 18.45
C LEU A 175 -13.63 -12.18 19.27
N VAL A 176 -12.51 -12.33 18.60
CA VAL A 176 -11.17 -12.39 19.21
C VAL A 176 -10.52 -11.02 19.11
N ALA A 177 -9.99 -10.54 20.23
CA ALA A 177 -9.20 -9.32 20.31
C ALA A 177 -7.77 -9.65 20.72
N ALA A 178 -6.79 -9.08 20.02
CA ALA A 178 -5.37 -9.16 20.35
C ALA A 178 -4.77 -7.77 20.55
N GLY A 179 -3.89 -7.61 21.54
CA GLY A 179 -3.39 -6.28 21.92
C GLY A 179 -2.41 -6.27 23.08
N GLY A 180 -2.18 -5.08 23.65
CA GLY A 180 -1.20 -4.84 24.72
C GLY A 180 -1.68 -5.15 26.14
N PHE A 181 -2.85 -5.76 26.31
CA PHE A 181 -3.45 -5.98 27.63
C PHE A 181 -2.91 -7.24 28.30
N SER A 182 -2.71 -7.21 29.62
CA SER A 182 -2.25 -8.37 30.40
C SER A 182 -3.37 -9.01 31.23
N SER A 183 -4.32 -8.22 31.73
CA SER A 183 -5.41 -8.71 32.57
C SER A 183 -6.74 -8.04 32.23
N VAL A 184 -7.86 -8.68 32.58
CA VAL A 184 -9.20 -8.09 32.51
C VAL A 184 -9.90 -8.42 33.82
N ASN A 185 -10.33 -7.40 34.56
CA ASN A 185 -10.96 -7.54 35.89
C ASN A 185 -10.15 -8.42 36.86
N GLY A 186 -8.81 -8.27 36.86
CA GLY A 186 -7.90 -9.05 37.71
C GLY A 186 -7.59 -10.48 37.24
N SER A 187 -8.26 -10.97 36.19
CA SER A 187 -7.95 -12.27 35.58
C SER A 187 -6.91 -12.12 34.47
N PRO A 188 -5.90 -13.01 34.36
CA PRO A 188 -4.90 -12.94 33.31
C PRO A 188 -5.51 -13.30 31.95
N PHE A 189 -5.37 -12.42 30.98
CA PHE A 189 -5.79 -12.63 29.60
C PHE A 189 -4.59 -12.71 28.65
N ASN A 190 -3.50 -12.00 28.99
CA ASN A 190 -2.23 -12.01 28.30
C ASN A 190 -2.37 -11.92 26.77
N ARG A 191 -2.55 -10.67 26.30
CA ARG A 191 -2.50 -10.25 24.90
C ARG A 191 -3.63 -10.76 24.01
N ILE A 192 -4.47 -11.70 24.45
CA ILE A 192 -5.57 -12.24 23.66
C ILE A 192 -6.84 -12.53 24.48
N ALA A 193 -8.00 -12.14 23.93
CA ALA A 193 -9.30 -12.24 24.58
C ALA A 193 -10.36 -12.71 23.57
N ARG A 194 -11.41 -13.39 24.02
CA ARG A 194 -12.60 -13.68 23.19
C ARG A 194 -13.87 -13.15 23.82
N TRP A 195 -14.77 -12.69 22.97
CA TRP A 195 -16.09 -12.19 23.32
C TRP A 195 -17.16 -13.08 22.71
N ASN A 196 -18.00 -13.66 23.57
CA ASN A 196 -19.05 -14.60 23.19
C ASN A 196 -20.43 -13.95 22.96
N GLY A 197 -20.49 -12.61 22.88
CA GLY A 197 -21.75 -11.87 22.84
C GLY A 197 -22.22 -11.33 24.20
N ILE A 198 -21.72 -11.90 25.31
CA ILE A 198 -22.16 -11.56 26.67
C ILE A 198 -20.98 -11.08 27.54
N GLN A 199 -19.84 -11.77 27.48
CA GLN A 199 -18.69 -11.47 28.33
C GLN A 199 -17.36 -11.75 27.62
N TRP A 200 -16.32 -11.08 28.10
CA TRP A 200 -14.93 -11.38 27.72
C TRP A 200 -14.44 -12.60 28.49
N SER A 201 -13.69 -13.46 27.83
CA SER A 201 -13.03 -14.61 28.41
C SER A 201 -11.62 -14.75 27.86
N ALA A 202 -10.68 -15.19 28.70
CA ALA A 202 -9.33 -15.50 28.25
C ALA A 202 -9.35 -16.74 27.35
N LEU A 203 -8.45 -16.80 26.38
CA LEU A 203 -8.12 -18.05 25.68
C LEU A 203 -7.04 -18.74 26.51
N GLY A 204 -7.42 -19.68 27.38
CA GLY A 204 -6.50 -20.28 28.34
C GLY A 204 -5.84 -19.22 29.22
N THR A 205 -4.51 -19.28 29.38
CA THR A 205 -3.71 -18.24 30.05
C THR A 205 -3.15 -17.18 29.09
N GLY A 206 -3.60 -17.16 27.83
CA GLY A 206 -3.12 -16.26 26.78
C GLY A 206 -1.71 -16.56 26.27
N VAL A 207 -1.06 -15.53 25.70
CA VAL A 207 0.29 -15.58 25.13
C VAL A 207 1.20 -14.53 25.77
N ASP A 208 2.49 -14.83 25.93
CA ASP A 208 3.43 -13.97 26.68
C ASP A 208 4.11 -12.86 25.85
N GLY A 209 3.77 -12.73 24.56
CA GLY A 209 4.39 -11.76 23.66
C GLY A 209 3.43 -11.17 22.63
N ASP A 210 4.00 -10.46 21.65
CA ASP A 210 3.22 -9.72 20.65
C ASP A 210 2.62 -10.67 19.62
N ILE A 211 1.34 -10.49 19.29
CA ILE A 211 0.67 -11.16 18.17
C ILE A 211 0.68 -10.22 16.96
N ARG A 212 1.13 -10.71 15.80
CA ARG A 212 1.17 -9.99 14.52
C ARG A 212 0.21 -10.57 13.48
N GLY A 213 0.05 -11.89 13.46
CA GLY A 213 -0.82 -12.60 12.54
C GLY A 213 -1.86 -13.43 13.26
N MET A 214 -3.08 -13.50 12.71
CA MET A 214 -4.12 -14.43 13.12
C MET A 214 -4.74 -15.05 11.87
N ALA A 215 -4.94 -16.36 11.89
CA ALA A 215 -5.63 -17.08 10.83
C ALA A 215 -6.47 -18.22 11.42
N VAL A 216 -7.52 -18.65 10.72
CA VAL A 216 -8.25 -19.88 11.07
C VAL A 216 -7.80 -20.97 10.12
N PHE A 217 -7.28 -22.07 10.66
CA PHE A 217 -6.80 -23.20 9.89
C PHE A 217 -7.35 -24.51 10.48
N GLN A 218 -7.97 -25.33 9.64
CA GLN A 218 -8.59 -26.60 10.05
C GLN A 218 -9.53 -26.48 11.27
N GLY A 219 -10.23 -25.35 11.39
CA GLY A 219 -11.15 -25.08 12.49
C GLY A 219 -10.50 -24.61 13.79
N GLU A 220 -9.19 -24.41 13.82
CA GLU A 220 -8.44 -23.87 14.96
C GLU A 220 -8.00 -22.42 14.68
N LEU A 221 -7.97 -21.59 15.71
CA LEU A 221 -7.36 -20.25 15.63
C LEU A 221 -5.85 -20.38 15.76
N VAL A 222 -5.11 -19.93 14.76
CA VAL A 222 -3.65 -19.85 14.79
C VAL A 222 -3.20 -18.42 14.98
N VAL A 223 -2.26 -18.20 15.89
CA VAL A 223 -1.64 -16.89 16.16
C VAL A 223 -0.14 -16.97 15.91
N GLY A 224 0.41 -15.94 15.28
CA GLY A 224 1.83 -15.80 14.99
C GLY A 224 2.34 -14.45 15.46
N GLY A 225 3.60 -14.40 15.93
CA GLY A 225 4.20 -13.17 16.42
C GLY A 225 5.59 -13.39 17.02
N LEU A 226 5.91 -12.66 18.09
CA LEU A 226 7.12 -12.85 18.89
C LEU A 226 6.74 -13.17 20.33
N PHE A 227 6.77 -14.45 20.68
CA PHE A 227 6.39 -14.96 22.00
C PHE A 227 7.05 -16.33 22.26
N GLN A 228 7.14 -16.74 23.52
CA GLN A 228 7.78 -18.00 23.91
C GLN A 228 6.76 -19.03 24.42
N SER A 229 5.61 -18.58 24.91
CA SER A 229 4.59 -19.46 25.46
C SER A 229 3.17 -19.07 25.09
N ALA A 230 2.32 -20.10 24.99
CA ALA A 230 0.87 -19.99 24.84
C ALA A 230 0.19 -20.99 25.78
N GLY A 231 -0.82 -20.54 26.54
CA GLY A 231 -1.49 -21.41 27.51
C GLY A 231 -0.58 -21.93 28.64
N GLY A 232 0.54 -21.24 28.91
CA GLY A 232 1.53 -21.65 29.91
C GLY A 232 2.43 -22.80 29.46
N GLN A 233 2.33 -23.23 28.21
CA GLN A 233 3.20 -24.21 27.59
C GLN A 233 4.15 -23.52 26.61
N SER A 234 5.32 -24.12 26.39
CA SER A 234 6.25 -23.69 25.35
C SER A 234 5.55 -23.76 23.99
N ALA A 235 5.47 -22.64 23.29
CA ALA A 235 4.94 -22.53 21.95
C ALA A 235 5.60 -21.31 21.31
N VAL A 236 6.71 -21.53 20.64
CA VAL A 236 7.62 -20.44 20.25
C VAL A 236 7.10 -19.79 18.96
N ASN A 237 6.73 -18.50 19.06
CA ASN A 237 6.34 -17.58 17.98
C ASN A 237 5.10 -17.96 17.15
N ILE A 238 4.57 -19.19 17.29
CA ILE A 238 3.35 -19.65 16.65
C ILE A 238 2.62 -20.71 17.50
N ALA A 239 1.31 -20.54 17.66
CA ALA A 239 0.47 -21.43 18.47
C ALA A 239 -0.94 -21.54 17.89
N ARG A 240 -1.61 -22.66 18.15
CA ARG A 240 -3.01 -22.89 17.76
C ARG A 240 -3.91 -23.11 18.96
N TRP A 241 -5.16 -22.66 18.84
CA TRP A 241 -6.21 -22.79 19.83
C TRP A 241 -7.37 -23.59 19.24
N ASN A 242 -7.67 -24.72 19.88
CA ASN A 242 -8.71 -25.65 19.43
C ASN A 242 -10.12 -25.37 20.00
N GLY A 243 -10.28 -24.25 20.72
CA GLY A 243 -11.50 -23.96 21.48
C GLY A 243 -11.39 -24.21 22.98
N ALA A 244 -10.40 -24.97 23.43
CA ALA A 244 -10.23 -25.33 24.84
C ALA A 244 -8.80 -25.15 25.36
N ILE A 245 -7.79 -25.50 24.57
CA ILE A 245 -6.37 -25.41 24.96
C ILE A 245 -5.52 -24.86 23.82
N TRP A 246 -4.41 -24.21 24.20
CA TRP A 246 -3.34 -23.86 23.28
C TRP A 246 -2.45 -25.08 23.02
N ALA A 247 -1.95 -25.19 21.80
CA ALA A 247 -0.96 -26.18 21.40
C ALA A 247 0.10 -25.54 20.49
N GLU A 248 1.33 -26.04 20.60
CA GLU A 248 2.44 -25.69 19.71
C GLU A 248 2.22 -26.26 18.29
N LEU A 249 2.77 -25.59 17.27
CA LEU A 249 2.92 -26.18 15.93
C LEU A 249 4.38 -26.62 15.77
N GLY A 250 4.65 -27.91 15.97
CA GLY A 250 6.01 -28.43 16.05
C GLY A 250 6.83 -27.69 17.11
N SER A 251 8.12 -27.44 16.84
CA SER A 251 8.98 -26.65 17.74
C SER A 251 8.86 -25.13 17.55
N GLY A 252 7.87 -24.64 16.79
CA GLY A 252 7.71 -23.21 16.48
C GLY A 252 8.73 -22.65 15.46
N THR A 253 8.94 -21.34 15.47
CA THR A 253 9.91 -20.64 14.59
C THR A 253 11.01 -19.95 15.39
N ASP A 254 12.19 -19.73 14.79
CA ASP A 254 13.34 -19.12 15.49
C ASP A 254 13.32 -17.58 15.52
N ASP A 255 12.39 -16.93 14.82
CA ASP A 255 12.14 -15.49 14.87
C ASP A 255 10.66 -15.17 14.56
N TRP A 256 10.32 -13.88 14.49
CA TRP A 256 8.98 -13.34 14.23
C TRP A 256 8.22 -14.08 13.13
N VAL A 257 6.99 -14.48 13.43
CA VAL A 257 5.95 -14.72 12.42
C VAL A 257 5.17 -13.42 12.23
N GLN A 258 5.28 -12.82 11.05
CA GLN A 258 4.70 -11.51 10.74
C GLN A 258 3.32 -11.62 10.12
N THR A 259 3.06 -12.70 9.37
CA THR A 259 1.81 -12.90 8.65
C THR A 259 1.46 -14.38 8.54
N LEU A 260 0.17 -14.67 8.48
CA LEU A 260 -0.39 -16.01 8.35
C LEU A 260 -1.44 -15.99 7.24
N ALA A 261 -1.44 -17.02 6.40
CA ALA A 261 -2.47 -17.24 5.38
C ALA A 261 -2.75 -18.74 5.24
N VAL A 262 -3.90 -19.09 4.67
CA VAL A 262 -4.19 -20.47 4.25
C VAL A 262 -4.10 -20.53 2.73
N PHE A 263 -3.33 -21.48 2.22
CA PHE A 263 -3.15 -21.72 0.79
C PHE A 263 -3.11 -23.23 0.55
N ASN A 264 -3.90 -23.72 -0.41
CA ASN A 264 -3.98 -25.14 -0.76
C ASN A 264 -4.14 -26.09 0.45
N ASN A 265 -5.04 -25.73 1.38
CA ASN A 265 -5.30 -26.48 2.62
C ASN A 265 -4.09 -26.65 3.56
N GLU A 266 -3.07 -25.81 3.39
CA GLU A 266 -1.94 -25.68 4.30
C GLU A 266 -1.93 -24.28 4.93
N LEU A 267 -1.49 -24.19 6.18
CA LEU A 267 -1.20 -22.91 6.80
C LEU A 267 0.17 -22.44 6.33
N ILE A 268 0.25 -21.23 5.81
CA ILE A 268 1.50 -20.57 5.43
C ILE A 268 1.87 -19.56 6.51
N ALA A 269 3.07 -19.70 7.05
CA ALA A 269 3.68 -18.72 7.93
C ALA A 269 4.76 -17.94 7.17
N GLY A 270 4.68 -16.62 7.20
CA GLY A 270 5.68 -15.71 6.65
C GLY A 270 6.23 -14.79 7.74
N GLY A 271 7.54 -14.54 7.72
CA GLY A 271 8.15 -13.66 8.71
C GLY A 271 9.64 -13.45 8.54
N ASN A 272 10.32 -13.25 9.67
CA ASN A 272 11.77 -12.99 9.72
C ASN A 272 12.60 -14.27 9.98
N PHE A 273 11.93 -15.37 10.33
CA PHE A 273 12.56 -16.62 10.75
C PHE A 273 13.38 -17.28 9.65
N ALA A 274 14.41 -18.03 10.05
CA ALA A 274 15.19 -18.89 9.17
C ALA A 274 14.75 -20.36 9.28
N ASN A 275 14.21 -20.76 10.43
CA ASN A 275 13.80 -22.12 10.71
C ASN A 275 12.36 -22.19 11.25
N ALA A 276 11.65 -23.25 10.87
CA ALA A 276 10.33 -23.61 11.38
C ALA A 276 10.31 -25.10 11.70
N GLY A 277 9.87 -25.50 12.90
CA GLY A 277 9.84 -26.92 13.29
C GLY A 277 11.21 -27.61 13.27
N GLY A 278 12.30 -26.87 13.44
CA GLY A 278 13.68 -27.37 13.38
C GLY A 278 14.22 -27.62 11.96
N ILE A 279 13.44 -27.31 10.93
CA ILE A 279 13.90 -27.36 9.53
C ILE A 279 14.20 -25.95 9.00
N ALA A 280 15.17 -25.86 8.10
CA ALA A 280 15.46 -24.62 7.38
C ALA A 280 14.29 -24.29 6.44
N ALA A 281 13.67 -23.12 6.63
CA ALA A 281 12.49 -22.66 5.91
C ALA A 281 12.56 -21.14 5.74
N ALA A 282 13.55 -20.67 4.97
CA ALA A 282 13.93 -19.25 4.83
C ALA A 282 12.72 -18.31 4.64
N HIS A 283 12.35 -17.64 5.74
CA HIS A 283 11.29 -16.63 5.87
C HIS A 283 9.85 -17.08 5.55
N ILE A 284 9.67 -18.31 5.07
CA ILE A 284 8.36 -18.86 4.72
C ILE A 284 8.32 -20.38 4.86
N ALA A 285 7.30 -20.86 5.58
CA ALA A 285 7.08 -22.27 5.87
C ALA A 285 5.60 -22.62 5.71
N ARG A 286 5.31 -23.88 5.42
CA ARG A 286 3.95 -24.42 5.36
C ARG A 286 3.73 -25.51 6.39
N TRP A 287 2.53 -25.55 6.95
CA TRP A 287 2.07 -26.53 7.91
C TRP A 287 0.85 -27.26 7.36
N ASN A 288 0.95 -28.58 7.28
CA ASN A 288 -0.08 -29.44 6.69
C ASN A 288 -1.13 -29.95 7.72
N GLY A 289 -0.96 -29.64 8.99
CA GLY A 289 -1.75 -30.18 10.11
C GLY A 289 -0.92 -30.97 11.12
N SER A 290 0.22 -31.52 10.71
CA SER A 290 1.11 -32.32 11.56
C SER A 290 2.56 -31.87 11.56
N ASP A 291 3.07 -31.41 10.42
CA ASP A 291 4.49 -31.16 10.22
C ASP A 291 4.75 -29.85 9.47
N TRP A 292 5.87 -29.21 9.83
CA TRP A 292 6.41 -28.10 9.06
C TRP A 292 7.15 -28.62 7.83
N SER A 293 6.99 -27.90 6.72
CA SER A 293 7.78 -28.07 5.51
C SER A 293 8.20 -26.71 4.97
N ALA A 294 9.38 -26.65 4.36
CA ALA A 294 9.79 -25.48 3.61
C ALA A 294 8.90 -25.32 2.36
N VAL A 295 8.64 -24.07 1.97
CA VAL A 295 8.03 -23.78 0.67
C VAL A 295 9.14 -23.68 -0.36
N GLY A 296 9.50 -24.81 -0.99
CA GLY A 296 10.65 -24.88 -1.89
C GLY A 296 11.96 -24.51 -1.17
N SER A 297 12.75 -23.61 -1.76
CA SER A 297 13.95 -23.05 -1.14
C SER A 297 13.68 -21.93 -0.12
N GLY A 298 12.42 -21.52 0.07
CA GLY A 298 12.07 -20.27 0.73
C GLY A 298 12.42 -19.04 -0.12
N VAL A 299 12.38 -17.86 0.50
CA VAL A 299 12.69 -16.57 -0.13
C VAL A 299 13.88 -15.89 0.54
N ASP A 300 14.51 -14.92 -0.13
CA ASP A 300 15.69 -14.19 0.37
C ASP A 300 15.33 -12.85 1.06
N PHE A 301 14.09 -12.71 1.52
CA PHE A 301 13.55 -11.50 2.15
C PHE A 301 12.56 -11.83 3.26
N ASN A 302 12.47 -10.96 4.28
CA ASN A 302 11.45 -11.07 5.32
C ASN A 302 10.06 -10.94 4.70
N VAL A 303 9.12 -11.82 5.07
CA VAL A 303 7.78 -11.83 4.49
C VAL A 303 6.80 -11.08 5.39
N PHE A 304 6.13 -10.06 4.85
CA PHE A 304 5.13 -9.24 5.55
C PHE A 304 3.72 -9.38 4.98
N GLY A 305 3.59 -9.75 3.70
CA GLY A 305 2.32 -9.97 3.04
C GLY A 305 2.27 -11.31 2.31
N LEU A 306 1.13 -11.98 2.38
CA LEU A 306 0.82 -13.22 1.67
C LEU A 306 -0.53 -13.08 0.96
N LYS A 307 -0.64 -13.56 -0.27
CA LYS A 307 -1.90 -13.59 -1.03
C LYS A 307 -1.88 -14.70 -2.08
N GLU A 308 -3.01 -15.33 -2.32
CA GLU A 308 -3.19 -16.22 -3.47
C GLU A 308 -3.54 -15.39 -4.71
N TYR A 309 -2.85 -15.65 -5.82
CA TYR A 309 -3.10 -14.98 -7.09
C TYR A 309 -2.90 -15.97 -8.24
N ASN A 310 -3.94 -16.17 -9.06
CA ASN A 310 -3.95 -17.10 -10.18
C ASN A 310 -3.46 -18.52 -9.81
N GLY A 311 -3.88 -19.04 -8.65
CA GLY A 311 -3.48 -20.36 -8.17
C GLY A 311 -2.05 -20.47 -7.63
N ALA A 312 -1.29 -19.37 -7.63
CA ALA A 312 0.03 -19.29 -7.03
C ALA A 312 -0.01 -18.57 -5.68
N LEU A 313 0.89 -18.94 -4.78
CA LEU A 313 1.11 -18.20 -3.53
C LEU A 313 2.07 -17.05 -3.80
N VAL A 314 1.66 -15.83 -3.46
CA VAL A 314 2.50 -14.63 -3.57
C VAL A 314 2.96 -14.19 -2.20
N ALA A 315 4.27 -13.95 -2.08
CA ALA A 315 4.91 -13.42 -0.89
C ALA A 315 5.54 -12.06 -1.20
N GLY A 316 5.30 -11.09 -0.31
CA GLY A 316 5.86 -9.75 -0.39
C GLY A 316 6.52 -9.33 0.90
N GLY A 317 7.61 -8.59 0.80
CA GLY A 317 8.25 -8.03 1.97
C GLY A 317 9.55 -7.31 1.68
N ALA A 318 10.54 -7.49 2.55
CA ALA A 318 11.75 -6.67 2.59
C ALA A 318 13.03 -7.50 2.71
N SER A 319 13.94 -7.31 1.76
CA SER A 319 15.31 -7.81 1.90
C SER A 319 16.08 -6.88 2.83
N PRO A 320 16.82 -7.41 3.83
CA PRO A 320 17.66 -6.60 4.70
C PRO A 320 18.93 -6.09 4.00
N VAL A 321 19.45 -6.83 3.00
CA VAL A 321 20.69 -6.48 2.29
C VAL A 321 20.64 -6.95 0.82
N PRO A 322 20.62 -6.04 -0.19
CA PRO A 322 20.36 -4.61 -0.04
C PRO A 322 18.92 -4.38 0.46
N VAL A 323 18.67 -3.21 1.07
CA VAL A 323 17.33 -2.83 1.54
C VAL A 323 16.44 -2.54 0.33
N VAL A 324 15.72 -3.57 -0.11
CA VAL A 324 14.77 -3.49 -1.24
C VAL A 324 13.55 -4.34 -0.92
N ALA A 325 12.38 -3.88 -1.33
CA ALA A 325 11.18 -4.67 -1.24
C ALA A 325 11.08 -5.61 -2.44
N ARG A 326 10.57 -6.81 -2.20
CA ARG A 326 10.52 -7.90 -3.19
C ARG A 326 9.16 -8.56 -3.15
N VAL A 327 8.77 -9.09 -4.30
CA VAL A 327 7.59 -9.93 -4.45
C VAL A 327 7.99 -11.16 -5.24
N ALA A 328 7.59 -12.33 -4.77
CA ALA A 328 7.83 -13.61 -5.44
C ALA A 328 6.54 -14.43 -5.45
N SER A 329 6.38 -15.24 -6.50
CA SER A 329 5.28 -16.20 -6.64
C SER A 329 5.80 -17.63 -6.57
N TRP A 330 5.06 -18.48 -5.88
CA TRP A 330 5.25 -19.92 -5.80
C TRP A 330 4.16 -20.64 -6.58
N ASP A 331 4.56 -21.38 -7.60
CA ASP A 331 3.66 -22.11 -8.51
C ASP A 331 3.37 -23.56 -8.07
N GLY A 332 3.91 -23.99 -6.93
CA GLY A 332 3.87 -25.39 -6.48
C GLY A 332 5.21 -26.11 -6.59
N ASN A 333 6.14 -25.60 -7.39
CA ASN A 333 7.44 -26.22 -7.67
C ASN A 333 8.62 -25.28 -7.41
N SER A 334 8.51 -24.00 -7.78
CA SER A 334 9.62 -23.05 -7.68
C SER A 334 9.16 -21.63 -7.36
N TRP A 335 10.03 -20.87 -6.70
CA TRP A 335 9.85 -19.44 -6.51
C TRP A 335 10.33 -18.69 -7.73
N THR A 336 9.48 -17.83 -8.27
CA THR A 336 9.83 -16.89 -9.32
C THR A 336 9.65 -15.47 -8.78
N SER A 337 10.68 -14.63 -8.93
CA SER A 337 10.54 -13.20 -8.62
C SER A 337 9.53 -12.57 -9.57
N LEU A 338 8.54 -11.86 -9.03
CA LEU A 338 7.64 -11.07 -9.85
C LEU A 338 8.32 -9.74 -10.14
N GLY A 339 8.95 -9.64 -11.32
CA GLY A 339 9.63 -8.44 -11.79
C GLY A 339 10.88 -8.07 -10.97
N MET A 340 11.37 -6.83 -11.18
CA MET A 340 12.53 -6.30 -10.44
C MET A 340 12.15 -5.81 -9.05
N PRO A 341 13.11 -5.78 -8.09
CA PRO A 341 12.88 -5.24 -6.74
C PRO A 341 12.39 -3.78 -6.74
N PHE A 342 11.63 -3.43 -5.72
CA PHE A 342 11.14 -2.08 -5.44
C PHE A 342 12.21 -1.27 -4.70
N SER A 343 12.24 0.05 -4.88
CA SER A 343 13.30 0.97 -4.40
C SER A 343 13.40 1.19 -2.88
N SER A 344 12.58 0.52 -2.05
CA SER A 344 12.34 0.94 -0.67
C SER A 344 11.90 -0.22 0.24
N ILE A 345 11.52 0.11 1.48
CA ILE A 345 11.67 -0.74 2.67
C ILE A 345 10.72 -1.95 2.71
N ASN A 346 9.46 -1.90 2.23
CA ASN A 346 8.61 -3.10 2.27
C ASN A 346 7.37 -3.08 1.34
N VAL A 347 6.95 -4.27 0.88
CA VAL A 347 5.58 -4.57 0.43
C VAL A 347 4.86 -5.24 1.60
N SER A 348 3.76 -4.66 2.06
CA SER A 348 3.09 -5.06 3.30
C SER A 348 1.74 -5.73 3.10
N SER A 349 1.08 -5.51 1.97
CA SER A 349 -0.24 -6.09 1.71
C SER A 349 -0.52 -6.18 0.21
N PHE A 350 -1.48 -7.03 -0.13
CA PHE A 350 -1.91 -7.31 -1.49
C PHE A 350 -3.43 -7.38 -1.60
N GLU A 351 -3.96 -6.99 -2.75
CA GLU A 351 -5.37 -7.19 -3.09
C GLU A 351 -5.53 -7.65 -4.54
N ASN A 352 -6.48 -8.55 -4.80
CA ASN A 352 -6.80 -8.95 -6.17
C ASN A 352 -7.90 -8.02 -6.68
N TYR A 353 -7.68 -7.38 -7.82
CA TYR A 353 -8.64 -6.43 -8.38
C TYR A 353 -8.65 -6.49 -9.91
N ASN A 354 -9.82 -6.79 -10.49
CA ASN A 354 -10.03 -6.88 -11.94
C ASN A 354 -9.01 -7.78 -12.68
N GLY A 355 -8.59 -8.87 -12.06
CA GLY A 355 -7.60 -9.81 -12.62
C GLY A 355 -6.14 -9.42 -12.39
N ASP A 356 -5.88 -8.23 -11.89
CA ASP A 356 -4.54 -7.78 -11.49
C ASP A 356 -4.28 -8.09 -10.01
N LEU A 357 -3.00 -8.30 -9.67
CA LEU A 357 -2.54 -8.30 -8.29
C LEU A 357 -2.05 -6.89 -7.94
N ILE A 358 -2.65 -6.29 -6.93
CA ILE A 358 -2.26 -4.97 -6.44
C ILE A 358 -1.37 -5.15 -5.20
N ALA A 359 -0.21 -4.52 -5.21
CA ALA A 359 0.72 -4.49 -4.08
C ALA A 359 0.77 -3.08 -3.47
N VAL A 360 0.83 -3.02 -2.14
CA VAL A 360 1.01 -1.77 -1.37
C VAL A 360 2.09 -1.92 -0.32
N GLY A 361 2.71 -0.79 0.03
CA GLY A 361 3.72 -0.73 1.08
C GLY A 361 4.53 0.56 1.01
N ALA A 362 5.62 0.64 1.76
CA ALA A 362 6.51 1.78 1.75
C ALA A 362 7.47 1.70 0.55
N PHE A 363 6.98 1.86 -0.70
CA PHE A 363 7.83 1.91 -1.89
C PHE A 363 7.53 3.04 -2.86
N SER A 364 8.57 3.56 -3.51
CA SER A 364 8.46 4.69 -4.45
C SER A 364 8.61 4.28 -5.91
N VAL A 365 9.14 3.08 -6.20
CA VAL A 365 9.43 2.60 -7.56
C VAL A 365 9.10 1.12 -7.68
N ALA A 366 8.46 0.71 -8.78
CA ALA A 366 8.15 -0.69 -9.11
C ALA A 366 8.57 -1.03 -10.55
N GLY A 367 9.21 -2.19 -10.75
CA GLY A 367 9.64 -2.67 -12.06
C GLY A 367 10.80 -1.85 -12.66
N GLY A 368 11.79 -2.50 -13.28
CA GLY A 368 12.99 -1.85 -13.83
C GLY A 368 12.80 -1.10 -15.15
N ILE A 369 11.58 -0.68 -15.47
CA ILE A 369 11.30 0.07 -16.68
C ILE A 369 11.50 1.56 -16.33
N ALA A 370 12.52 2.18 -16.93
CA ALA A 370 12.68 3.62 -16.87
C ALA A 370 11.56 4.26 -17.71
N SER A 371 10.53 4.79 -17.06
CA SER A 371 9.60 5.69 -17.75
C SER A 371 10.23 7.07 -17.80
N PRO A 372 10.27 7.76 -18.94
CA PRO A 372 10.55 9.19 -18.93
C PRO A 372 9.47 9.88 -18.08
N ASN A 373 9.91 10.71 -17.13
CA ASN A 373 9.01 11.67 -16.49
C ASN A 373 8.78 12.78 -17.51
N ILE A 374 7.55 12.91 -18.00
CA ILE A 374 7.17 13.97 -18.94
C ILE A 374 6.23 14.90 -18.18
N ALA A 375 6.68 16.14 -17.99
CA ALA A 375 5.89 17.17 -17.34
C ALA A 375 5.69 18.34 -18.30
N ALA A 376 4.44 18.73 -18.53
CA ALA A 376 4.10 19.95 -19.24
C ALA A 376 3.72 21.04 -18.22
N HIS A 377 4.44 22.16 -18.21
CA HIS A 377 4.18 23.30 -17.33
C HIS A 377 3.74 24.51 -18.16
N GLY A 378 2.52 25.00 -17.92
CA GLY A 378 2.02 26.30 -18.41
C GLY A 378 1.96 27.36 -17.30
N PRO A 379 1.61 28.63 -17.61
CA PRO A 379 1.62 29.76 -16.69
C PRO A 379 0.49 29.65 -15.65
N THR A 380 -0.49 28.78 -15.94
CA THR A 380 -1.52 28.30 -15.03
C THR A 380 -1.67 26.79 -15.24
N HIS A 381 -1.58 26.02 -14.16
CA HIS A 381 -1.55 24.55 -14.15
C HIS A 381 -2.85 23.90 -14.68
N SER A 382 -3.05 23.85 -16.00
CA SER A 382 -4.20 23.20 -16.67
C SER A 382 -3.80 22.24 -17.81
N THR A 383 -2.50 21.96 -17.96
CA THR A 383 -1.97 21.05 -18.99
C THR A 383 -1.82 19.63 -18.44
N GLN A 384 -2.37 18.64 -19.15
CA GLN A 384 -2.21 17.21 -18.92
C GLN A 384 -1.21 16.64 -19.96
N SER A 385 -0.32 15.73 -19.56
CA SER A 385 0.60 15.05 -20.46
C SER A 385 0.56 13.54 -20.27
N THR A 386 0.34 12.79 -21.34
CA THR A 386 0.24 11.32 -21.31
C THR A 386 1.15 10.72 -22.38
N VAL A 387 1.83 9.60 -22.09
CA VAL A 387 2.50 8.82 -23.14
C VAL A 387 1.45 8.00 -23.88
N VAL A 388 1.33 8.21 -25.19
CA VAL A 388 0.30 7.57 -26.04
C VAL A 388 0.84 6.44 -26.92
N GLY A 389 2.16 6.24 -26.96
CA GLY A 389 2.75 5.09 -27.64
C GLY A 389 4.26 5.04 -27.55
N THR A 390 4.82 3.84 -27.76
CA THR A 390 6.26 3.64 -27.97
C THR A 390 6.50 2.83 -29.24
N LEU A 391 7.63 3.05 -29.93
CA LEU A 391 8.01 2.26 -31.10
C LEU A 391 9.51 1.91 -31.05
N PRO A 392 9.91 0.62 -31.06
CA PRO A 392 9.03 -0.55 -31.10
C PRO A 392 8.21 -0.76 -29.81
N ALA A 393 7.08 -1.45 -29.94
CA ALA A 393 6.23 -1.88 -28.83
C ALA A 393 6.12 -3.42 -28.86
N PRO A 394 6.62 -4.14 -27.84
CA PRO A 394 7.31 -3.63 -26.64
C PRO A 394 8.70 -3.05 -26.96
N SER A 395 9.17 -2.11 -26.13
CA SER A 395 10.54 -1.58 -26.26
C SER A 395 11.57 -2.58 -25.77
N VAL A 396 12.77 -2.55 -26.36
CA VAL A 396 13.86 -3.48 -26.06
C VAL A 396 15.02 -2.73 -25.41
N THR A 397 15.61 -3.31 -24.36
CA THR A 397 16.76 -2.72 -23.66
C THR A 397 17.96 -2.59 -24.60
N GLY A 398 18.49 -1.38 -24.75
CA GLY A 398 19.64 -1.09 -25.62
C GLY A 398 19.29 -0.70 -27.06
N GLU A 399 18.01 -0.71 -27.43
CA GLU A 399 17.54 -0.26 -28.74
C GLU A 399 16.91 1.14 -28.69
N SER A 400 16.91 1.84 -29.83
CA SER A 400 16.23 3.13 -29.96
C SER A 400 14.72 2.97 -29.80
N VAL A 401 14.09 3.86 -29.03
CA VAL A 401 12.65 3.85 -28.80
C VAL A 401 12.05 5.23 -29.08
N GLN A 402 11.08 5.31 -29.99
CA GLN A 402 10.28 6.53 -30.15
C GLN A 402 9.19 6.55 -29.09
N ILE A 403 8.87 7.73 -28.55
CA ILE A 403 7.86 7.92 -27.50
C ILE A 403 6.90 9.02 -27.94
N SER A 404 5.67 8.65 -28.24
CA SER A 404 4.61 9.59 -28.57
C SER A 404 3.97 10.12 -27.29
N VAL A 405 3.81 11.44 -27.20
CA VAL A 405 3.22 12.13 -26.05
C VAL A 405 2.01 12.91 -26.52
N GLU A 406 0.95 12.88 -25.74
CA GLU A 406 -0.20 13.77 -25.91
C GLU A 406 -0.17 14.80 -24.79
N VAL A 407 -0.33 16.08 -25.15
CA VAL A 407 -0.45 17.19 -24.20
C VAL A 407 -1.79 17.87 -24.44
N SER A 408 -2.72 17.75 -23.50
CA SER A 408 -4.05 18.35 -23.56
C SER A 408 -4.16 19.51 -22.57
N ALA A 409 -4.96 20.52 -22.90
CA ALA A 409 -5.27 21.64 -22.02
C ALA A 409 -6.70 22.12 -22.24
N ASP A 410 -7.39 22.55 -21.18
CA ASP A 410 -8.75 23.10 -21.26
C ASP A 410 -8.82 24.43 -22.01
N VAL A 411 -7.71 25.18 -22.02
CA VAL A 411 -7.50 26.41 -22.78
C VAL A 411 -6.10 26.35 -23.39
N ALA A 412 -5.96 26.71 -24.67
CA ALA A 412 -4.65 26.75 -25.33
C ALA A 412 -3.69 27.69 -24.57
N PRO A 413 -2.55 27.20 -24.06
CA PRO A 413 -1.64 28.01 -23.25
C PRO A 413 -0.93 29.07 -24.10
N THR A 414 -0.73 30.27 -23.54
CA THR A 414 -0.02 31.38 -24.21
C THR A 414 1.50 31.30 -24.08
N GLU A 415 2.00 30.55 -23.10
CA GLU A 415 3.41 30.20 -22.85
C GLU A 415 3.45 28.81 -22.19
N GLY A 416 4.55 28.06 -22.28
CA GLY A 416 4.64 26.74 -21.68
C GLY A 416 5.91 25.99 -22.02
N HIS A 417 6.23 24.97 -21.23
CA HIS A 417 7.39 24.09 -21.44
C HIS A 417 6.98 22.63 -21.31
N VAL A 418 7.57 21.77 -22.15
CA VAL A 418 7.54 20.32 -21.95
C VAL A 418 8.94 19.90 -21.54
N THR A 419 9.04 19.35 -20.34
CA THR A 419 10.27 18.79 -19.80
C THR A 419 10.19 17.27 -19.88
N VAL A 420 11.15 16.66 -20.57
CA VAL A 420 11.30 15.20 -20.61
C VAL A 420 12.53 14.83 -19.80
N ASN A 421 12.31 14.20 -18.64
CA ASN A 421 13.34 13.73 -17.72
C ASN A 421 13.50 12.22 -17.85
N GLY A 422 14.69 11.75 -18.23
CA GLY A 422 14.99 10.31 -18.37
C GLY A 422 16.43 9.96 -18.00
N SER A 423 16.68 8.69 -17.73
CA SER A 423 18.02 8.07 -17.61
C SER A 423 18.02 6.76 -18.41
N PRO A 424 19.01 6.41 -19.27
CA PRO A 424 20.28 7.08 -19.60
C PRO A 424 20.54 7.36 -21.11
N GLY A 425 21.09 8.56 -21.38
CA GLY A 425 21.93 9.06 -22.50
C GLY A 425 21.48 8.98 -23.96
N GLY A 426 21.15 10.15 -24.51
CA GLY A 426 20.85 10.39 -25.91
C GLY A 426 20.96 11.88 -26.23
N SER A 427 21.21 12.23 -27.49
CA SER A 427 21.04 13.59 -28.00
C SER A 427 19.69 13.69 -28.71
N CYS A 428 18.94 14.73 -28.42
CA CYS A 428 17.78 15.10 -29.23
C CYS A 428 18.32 15.73 -30.53
N THR A 429 18.16 15.07 -31.67
CA THR A 429 18.31 15.73 -32.97
C THR A 429 16.93 16.02 -33.51
N ASP A 430 16.65 17.32 -33.67
CA ASP A 430 15.48 17.92 -34.31
C ASP A 430 14.12 17.48 -33.75
N LEU A 431 13.68 18.23 -32.74
CA LEU A 431 12.28 18.34 -32.31
C LEU A 431 11.46 18.85 -33.52
N THR A 432 10.93 17.94 -34.34
CA THR A 432 10.09 18.27 -35.49
C THR A 432 8.63 18.17 -35.09
N LEU A 433 8.00 19.33 -34.92
CA LEU A 433 6.59 19.45 -34.58
C LEU A 433 5.81 19.72 -35.86
N SER A 434 4.98 18.78 -36.29
CA SER A 434 4.09 18.97 -37.44
C SER A 434 2.66 19.22 -36.95
N PRO A 435 1.97 20.27 -37.45
CA PRO A 435 0.61 20.58 -37.03
C PRO A 435 -0.41 19.58 -37.60
N ILE A 436 -1.25 19.01 -36.73
CA ILE A 436 -2.44 18.24 -37.13
C ILE A 436 -3.67 18.93 -36.52
N ASN A 437 -4.22 19.89 -37.27
CA ASN A 437 -5.56 20.50 -37.14
C ASN A 437 -5.92 21.27 -35.83
N ALA A 438 -6.72 22.32 -36.00
CA ALA A 438 -6.98 23.44 -35.09
C ALA A 438 -7.91 23.17 -33.88
N THR A 439 -8.03 21.92 -33.39
CA THR A 439 -8.91 21.62 -32.23
C THR A 439 -8.34 20.67 -31.19
N THR A 440 -7.14 20.12 -31.38
CA THR A 440 -6.43 19.29 -30.38
C THR A 440 -4.92 19.45 -30.57
N SER A 441 -4.20 19.95 -29.56
CA SER A 441 -2.75 20.17 -29.65
C SER A 441 -1.96 18.88 -29.39
N LEU A 442 -1.67 18.11 -30.43
CA LEU A 442 -0.76 16.96 -30.34
C LEU A 442 0.68 17.40 -30.63
N ALA A 443 1.64 17.02 -29.77
CA ALA A 443 3.07 17.21 -29.99
C ALA A 443 3.79 15.86 -29.97
N GLN A 444 4.30 15.40 -31.12
CA GLN A 444 5.07 14.15 -31.20
C GLN A 444 6.56 14.43 -30.99
N CYS A 445 7.23 13.56 -30.22
CA CYS A 445 8.67 13.62 -29.99
C CYS A 445 9.30 12.26 -30.36
N SER A 446 10.53 12.28 -30.87
CA SER A 446 11.31 11.07 -31.13
C SER A 446 12.65 11.21 -30.43
N ILE A 447 12.96 10.32 -29.49
CA ILE A 447 14.18 10.38 -28.67
C ILE A 447 15.05 9.16 -29.01
N GLN A 448 16.32 9.35 -29.36
CA GLN A 448 17.27 8.26 -29.58
C GLN A 448 18.27 8.18 -28.42
N TRP A 449 18.42 7.00 -27.83
CA TRP A 449 19.37 6.74 -26.73
C TRP A 449 20.60 5.98 -27.26
N ASN A 450 21.81 6.40 -26.91
CA ASN A 450 23.07 5.74 -27.33
C ASN A 450 24.23 5.76 -26.32
N THR A 451 24.11 6.37 -25.13
CA THR A 451 25.19 6.37 -24.09
C THR A 451 24.66 6.47 -22.64
N ALA A 452 25.53 6.47 -21.62
CA ALA A 452 25.18 6.14 -20.22
C ALA A 452 25.03 7.32 -19.22
N CYS A 453 24.79 8.57 -19.64
CA CYS A 453 24.65 9.73 -18.72
C CYS A 453 23.27 10.41 -18.82
N ALA A 454 22.72 10.87 -17.69
CA ALA A 454 21.45 11.61 -17.63
C ALA A 454 21.60 13.05 -18.17
N ARG A 455 20.58 13.56 -18.88
CA ARG A 455 20.46 14.95 -19.35
C ARG A 455 19.02 15.43 -19.22
N GLU A 456 18.84 16.71 -18.89
CA GLU A 456 17.55 17.40 -18.89
C GLU A 456 17.33 18.08 -20.26
N LEU A 457 16.18 17.83 -20.88
CA LEU A 457 15.76 18.46 -22.15
C LEU A 457 14.51 19.31 -21.91
N VAL A 458 14.62 20.59 -22.25
CA VAL A 458 13.55 21.58 -22.14
C VAL A 458 13.17 22.03 -23.54
N ALA A 459 11.88 22.02 -23.87
CA ALA A 459 11.33 22.72 -25.04
C ALA A 459 10.56 23.96 -24.56
N THR A 460 10.60 25.05 -25.32
CA THR A 460 9.95 26.32 -24.98
C THR A 460 8.86 26.62 -25.99
N TYR A 461 7.66 26.94 -25.50
CA TYR A 461 6.61 27.52 -26.31
C TYR A 461 6.94 28.99 -26.57
N VAL A 462 6.95 29.39 -27.84
CA VAL A 462 7.03 30.81 -28.23
C VAL A 462 5.79 31.11 -29.04
N GLY A 463 4.83 31.79 -28.43
CA GLY A 463 3.60 32.21 -29.11
C GLY A 463 3.90 33.29 -30.14
N GLY A 464 3.61 33.01 -31.42
CA GLY A 464 3.56 34.03 -32.47
C GLY A 464 2.27 34.85 -32.39
N THR A 465 2.33 36.13 -32.77
CA THR A 465 1.19 37.08 -32.76
C THR A 465 0.10 36.75 -33.80
N ASP A 466 0.28 35.69 -34.58
CA ASP A 466 -0.53 35.26 -35.73
C ASP A 466 -1.38 34.02 -35.46
N GLY A 467 -1.37 33.48 -34.24
CA GLY A 467 -2.26 32.38 -33.84
C GLY A 467 -1.87 31.02 -34.41
N VAL A 468 -0.66 30.85 -34.94
CA VAL A 468 -0.10 29.54 -35.28
C VAL A 468 0.69 29.03 -34.07
N VAL A 469 0.29 27.87 -33.55
CA VAL A 469 0.95 27.19 -32.42
C VAL A 469 2.26 26.59 -32.93
N THR A 470 3.40 27.16 -32.52
CA THR A 470 4.74 26.61 -32.83
C THR A 470 5.54 26.44 -31.55
N TRP A 471 5.86 25.19 -31.23
CA TRP A 471 6.81 24.85 -30.17
C TRP A 471 8.23 24.88 -30.75
N GLN A 472 9.23 25.34 -30.00
CA GLN A 472 10.62 25.37 -30.45
C GLN A 472 11.55 24.68 -29.43
N PRO A 473 12.66 24.05 -29.88
CA PRO A 473 13.70 23.57 -28.96
C PRO A 473 14.23 24.72 -28.10
N SER A 474 14.58 24.46 -26.84
CA SER A 474 15.22 25.47 -25.99
C SER A 474 16.48 26.05 -26.66
N THR A 475 16.64 27.37 -26.59
CA THR A 475 17.79 28.12 -27.11
C THR A 475 19.00 28.13 -26.18
N SER A 476 18.93 27.45 -25.02
CA SER A 476 20.04 27.40 -24.07
C SER A 476 21.26 26.66 -24.65
N PRO A 477 22.48 27.21 -24.52
CA PRO A 477 23.69 26.52 -24.96
C PRO A 477 23.89 25.20 -24.19
N THR A 478 24.38 24.18 -24.89
CA THR A 478 24.56 22.80 -24.40
C THR A 478 25.39 22.67 -23.12
N THR A 479 26.06 23.74 -22.69
CA THR A 479 26.94 23.82 -21.51
C THR A 479 26.20 24.15 -20.19
N VAL A 480 24.92 24.49 -20.21
CA VAL A 480 24.13 24.86 -19.00
C VAL A 480 23.28 23.70 -18.47
N HIS A 481 23.27 22.55 -19.14
CA HIS A 481 22.58 21.36 -18.65
C HIS A 481 23.38 20.74 -17.48
N ALA A 482 22.87 20.91 -16.26
CA ALA A 482 23.53 20.44 -15.05
C ALA A 482 23.57 18.91 -14.97
N VAL A 483 24.71 18.38 -14.53
CA VAL A 483 24.88 16.97 -14.14
C VAL A 483 24.62 16.87 -12.64
N SER A 484 23.59 16.14 -12.22
CA SER A 484 23.39 15.74 -10.83
C SER A 484 23.91 14.31 -10.59
N GLY A 485 24.58 14.09 -9.47
CA GLY A 485 24.56 12.80 -8.76
C GLY A 485 25.55 11.67 -9.08
N ALA A 486 26.80 11.89 -9.51
CA ALA A 486 27.75 10.90 -10.01
C ALA A 486 28.26 9.87 -8.96
N VAL A 487 29.17 8.99 -9.40
CA VAL A 487 30.15 8.33 -8.51
C VAL A 487 30.85 9.35 -7.56
N SER A 488 30.70 10.67 -7.74
CA SER A 488 30.40 11.59 -6.63
C SER A 488 29.76 12.90 -7.14
N CYS A 489 28.58 13.30 -6.64
CA CYS A 489 28.08 14.68 -6.75
C CYS A 489 27.50 15.15 -5.42
N VAL A 490 27.85 16.38 -5.05
CA VAL A 490 27.43 17.08 -3.83
C VAL A 490 26.24 18.01 -4.13
N GLN A 491 25.43 18.31 -3.11
CA GLN A 491 24.30 19.25 -3.18
C GLN A 491 24.71 20.70 -3.45
N LEU A 492 23.88 21.41 -4.22
CA LEU A 492 23.77 22.87 -4.15
C LEU A 492 22.32 23.28 -3.82
N PRO A 493 22.11 24.44 -3.18
CA PRO A 493 20.79 24.89 -2.71
C PRO A 493 19.83 25.17 -3.86
N LEU A 494 18.54 25.03 -3.58
CA LEU A 494 17.44 25.55 -4.42
C LEU A 494 17.67 27.03 -4.75
N PHE A 495 17.57 27.36 -6.05
CA PHE A 495 17.39 28.67 -6.66
C PHE A 495 18.05 29.88 -5.97
N GLN A 496 19.12 30.40 -6.58
CA GLN A 496 19.48 31.82 -6.56
C GLN A 496 19.80 32.23 -8.00
N ASP A 497 19.41 33.46 -8.34
CA ASP A 497 19.32 34.10 -9.66
C ASP A 497 17.92 33.88 -10.29
N GLY A 498 17.02 34.85 -10.35
CA GLY A 498 17.24 36.27 -10.65
C GLY A 498 16.89 36.48 -12.13
N PHE A 499 15.73 37.12 -12.37
CA PHE A 499 15.21 37.59 -13.66
C PHE A 499 16.26 37.94 -14.71
N GLU A 500 15.92 37.81 -16.00
CA GLU A 500 15.89 38.94 -16.93
C GLU A 500 14.91 38.68 -18.10
N GLY A 501 14.14 39.72 -18.46
CA GLY A 501 13.61 39.96 -19.82
C GLY A 501 12.16 39.66 -20.09
#